data_AF-A0A2E2ECU9-F1
#
_entry.id   AF-A0A2E2ECU9-F1
#
_cell.length_a   1.000
_cell.length_b   1.000
_cell.length_c   1.000
_cell.angle_alpha   90.00
_cell.angle_beta   90.00
_cell.angle_gamma   90.00
#
_symmetry.space_group_name_H-M   'P 1'
#
loop_
_entity.id
_entity.type
_entity.pdbx_description
1 polymer ?
#
loop_
_entity_poly.entity_id
_entity_poly.type
_entity_poly.pdbx_seq_one_letter_code
_entity_poly.pdbx_strand_id
1 'polypeptide(L)'
;MKVLLSVFALSLTFFVSAQAEAAQCKVELENGRGRLLDTFTGWGYSRADACREANRDCRRAIRSGYYRARILNCNIVQDRRIVLRSCQANLRGPRGRLMRSFWANAQGPIRTGVKARACQKARRKCMDFKRRNGRYRASCEVERRAGRDRDIPRYPRRGGLIVLDA
;
A
#
# COMPACT_ATOMS: atom_id res chain seq x y z
N MET A 1 5.71 -8.96 56.70
CA MET A 1 5.31 -9.45 55.36
C MET A 1 4.08 -8.68 54.83
N LYS A 2 4.13 -7.35 54.69
CA LYS A 2 3.01 -6.52 54.17
C LYS A 2 3.43 -5.50 53.09
N VAL A 3 4.74 -5.34 52.88
CA VAL A 3 5.32 -4.31 51.99
C VAL A 3 5.58 -4.82 50.58
N LEU A 4 5.51 -6.14 50.35
CA LEU A 4 5.79 -6.74 49.03
C LEU A 4 4.55 -6.78 48.10
N LEU A 5 3.35 -6.58 48.65
CA LEU A 5 2.11 -6.58 47.86
C LEU A 5 1.75 -5.20 47.28
N SER A 6 2.29 -4.11 47.81
CA SER A 6 2.03 -2.75 47.31
C SER A 6 2.89 -2.36 46.10
N VAL A 7 4.05 -3.00 45.91
CA VAL A 7 4.96 -2.70 44.79
C VAL A 7 4.47 -3.31 43.47
N PHE A 8 3.73 -4.43 43.52
CA PHE A 8 3.14 -5.05 42.32
C PHE A 8 1.90 -4.32 41.79
N ALA A 9 1.24 -3.48 42.60
CA ALA A 9 0.08 -2.70 42.17
C ALA A 9 0.45 -1.41 41.42
N LEU A 10 1.69 -0.91 41.61
CA LEU A 10 2.18 0.33 41.00
C LEU A 10 2.93 0.11 39.67
N SER A 11 3.26 -1.12 39.31
CA SER A 11 3.99 -1.46 38.08
C SER A 11 3.10 -1.83 36.88
N LEU A 12 1.77 -1.90 37.06
CA LEU A 12 0.83 -2.35 36.01
C LEU A 12 0.20 -1.22 35.18
N THR A 13 0.58 0.04 35.36
CA THR A 13 -0.02 1.20 34.64
C THR A 13 0.81 1.72 33.46
N PHE A 14 1.91 1.05 33.08
CA PHE A 14 2.89 1.60 32.12
C PHE A 14 2.77 1.14 30.65
N PHE A 15 1.76 0.38 30.23
CA PHE A 15 1.78 -0.28 28.91
C PHE A 15 0.59 -0.02 27.98
N VAL A 16 -0.04 1.16 28.01
CA VAL A 16 -1.02 1.52 26.95
C VAL A 16 -0.86 2.97 26.50
N SER A 17 0.33 3.35 26.03
CA SER A 17 0.44 4.48 25.11
C SER A 17 -0.05 4.02 23.74
N ALA A 18 -1.37 4.06 23.55
CA ALA A 18 -1.97 3.99 22.22
C ALA A 18 -1.43 5.19 21.44
N GLN A 19 -0.42 4.96 20.60
CA GLN A 19 0.10 5.98 19.72
C GLN A 19 -1.01 6.33 18.73
N ALA A 20 -1.74 7.39 19.05
CA ALA A 20 -2.64 8.04 18.11
C ALA A 20 -1.75 8.63 17.00
N GLU A 21 -1.42 7.81 16.01
CA GLU A 21 -0.78 8.30 14.79
C GLU A 21 -1.71 9.34 14.16
N ALA A 22 -1.38 10.62 14.34
CA ALA A 22 -2.11 11.70 13.71
C ALA A 22 -2.04 11.48 12.19
N ALA A 23 -3.21 11.34 11.56
CA ALA A 23 -3.29 11.27 10.12
C ALA A 23 -2.81 12.59 9.54
N GLN A 24 -2.00 12.53 8.48
CA GLN A 24 -1.49 13.70 7.78
C GLN A 24 -2.06 13.80 6.35
N CYS A 25 -2.25 15.03 5.89
CA CYS A 25 -2.65 15.33 4.53
C CYS A 25 -1.92 16.57 4.00
N LYS A 26 -1.62 16.56 2.70
CA LYS A 26 -0.95 17.67 2.02
C LYS A 26 -1.88 18.27 0.97
N VAL A 27 -1.85 19.59 0.84
CA VAL A 27 -2.57 20.37 -0.16
C VAL A 27 -1.57 21.30 -0.84
N GLU A 28 -1.50 21.23 -2.16
CA GLU A 28 -0.66 22.08 -3.00
C GLU A 28 -1.46 23.28 -3.49
N LEU A 29 -0.89 24.47 -3.34
CA LEU A 29 -1.39 25.69 -3.92
C LEU A 29 -0.74 25.88 -5.29
N GLU A 30 -1.55 25.90 -6.33
CA GLU A 30 -1.09 26.04 -7.71
C GLU A 30 -1.70 27.28 -8.35
N ASN A 31 -1.00 27.87 -9.32
CA ASN A 31 -1.59 28.89 -10.17
C ASN A 31 -2.42 28.27 -11.31
N GLY A 32 -3.12 29.10 -12.10
CA GLY A 32 -3.88 28.64 -13.27
C GLY A 32 -3.08 27.97 -14.39
N ARG A 33 -1.74 27.96 -14.31
CA ARG A 33 -0.84 27.25 -15.23
C ARG A 33 -0.31 25.94 -14.64
N GLY A 34 -0.78 25.53 -13.45
CA GLY A 34 -0.32 24.32 -12.76
C GLY A 34 1.06 24.45 -12.11
N ARG A 35 1.60 25.67 -11.96
CA ARG A 35 2.85 25.88 -11.22
C ARG A 35 2.56 25.86 -9.73
N LEU A 36 3.26 24.98 -9.01
CA LEU A 36 3.26 24.92 -7.55
C LEU A 36 3.81 26.23 -6.97
N LEU A 37 3.05 26.83 -6.05
CA LEU A 37 3.39 28.04 -5.31
C LEU A 37 3.73 27.72 -3.86
N ASP A 38 2.96 26.83 -3.22
CA ASP A 38 3.16 26.46 -1.82
C ASP A 38 2.55 25.09 -1.48
N THR A 39 2.92 24.50 -0.35
CA THR A 39 2.37 23.23 0.15
C THR A 39 1.97 23.35 1.61
N PHE A 40 0.70 23.09 1.87
CA PHE A 40 0.10 23.09 3.21
C PHE A 40 -0.01 21.66 3.71
N THR A 41 0.43 21.41 4.94
CA THR A 41 0.27 20.11 5.61
C THR A 41 -0.66 20.31 6.80
N GLY A 42 -1.63 19.43 6.93
CA GLY A 42 -2.56 19.40 8.06
C GLY A 42 -2.52 18.04 8.75
N TRP A 43 -2.95 18.02 10.00
CA TRP A 43 -2.93 16.86 10.88
C TRP A 43 -4.28 16.67 11.56
N GLY A 44 -4.63 15.44 11.88
CA GLY A 44 -5.88 15.19 12.60
C GLY A 44 -6.09 13.74 12.96
N TYR A 45 -7.14 13.49 13.73
CA TYR A 45 -7.53 12.13 14.12
C TYR A 45 -7.94 11.27 12.92
N SER A 46 -8.50 11.88 11.87
CA SER A 46 -8.77 11.21 10.60
C SER A 46 -8.10 11.91 9.43
N ARG A 47 -7.87 11.19 8.32
CA ARG A 47 -7.35 11.78 7.07
C ARG A 47 -8.29 12.87 6.55
N ALA A 48 -9.60 12.73 6.75
CA ALA A 48 -10.57 13.73 6.34
C ALA A 48 -10.39 15.04 7.13
N ASP A 49 -10.13 14.96 8.44
CA ASP A 49 -9.82 16.11 9.28
C ASP A 49 -8.53 16.80 8.83
N ALA A 50 -7.46 16.03 8.67
CA ALA A 50 -6.17 16.53 8.23
C ALA A 50 -6.25 17.24 6.87
N CYS A 51 -6.99 16.69 5.90
CA CYS A 51 -7.18 17.35 4.61
C CYS A 51 -8.07 18.59 4.70
N ARG A 52 -9.08 18.59 5.59
CA ARG A 52 -9.92 19.77 5.84
C ARG A 52 -9.11 20.92 6.41
N GLU A 53 -8.23 20.63 7.36
CA GLU A 53 -7.31 21.61 7.95
C GLU A 53 -6.35 22.18 6.90
N ALA A 54 -5.58 21.32 6.22
CA ALA A 54 -4.63 21.74 5.19
C ALA A 54 -5.30 22.59 4.09
N ASN A 55 -6.51 22.21 3.67
CA ASN A 55 -7.26 22.95 2.66
C ASN A 55 -7.79 24.30 3.18
N ARG A 56 -8.13 24.38 4.48
CA ARG A 56 -8.51 25.65 5.11
C ARG A 56 -7.35 26.62 5.13
N ASP A 57 -6.14 26.14 5.43
CA ASP A 57 -4.93 26.95 5.42
C ASP A 57 -4.56 27.41 4.02
N CYS A 58 -4.63 26.52 3.02
CA CYS A 58 -4.46 26.90 1.61
C CYS A 58 -5.44 28.02 1.20
N ARG A 59 -6.73 27.88 1.54
CA ARG A 59 -7.74 28.91 1.25
C ARG A 59 -7.54 30.19 2.05
N ARG A 60 -6.97 30.13 3.26
CA ARG A 60 -6.60 31.31 4.04
C ARG A 60 -5.45 32.05 3.36
N ALA A 61 -4.46 31.32 2.85
CA ALA A 61 -3.32 31.87 2.13
C ALA A 61 -3.72 32.51 0.79
N ILE A 62 -4.74 31.98 0.09
CA ILE A 62 -5.34 32.66 -1.06
C ILE A 62 -5.99 33.99 -0.63
N ARG A 63 -6.77 33.98 0.46
CA ARG A 63 -7.48 35.16 0.96
C ARG A 63 -6.57 36.25 1.52
N SER A 64 -5.37 35.91 1.98
CA SER A 64 -4.41 36.92 2.45
C SER A 64 -3.84 37.79 1.32
N GLY A 65 -3.99 37.38 0.05
CA GLY A 65 -3.53 38.15 -1.11
C GLY A 65 -2.01 38.12 -1.31
N TYR A 66 -1.29 37.28 -0.57
CA TYR A 66 0.18 37.16 -0.67
C TYR A 66 0.64 36.73 -2.08
N TYR A 67 -0.11 35.83 -2.73
CA TYR A 67 0.25 35.29 -4.05
C TYR A 67 -0.39 36.10 -5.18
N ARG A 68 0.44 36.67 -6.06
CA ARG A 68 0.02 37.50 -7.20
C ARG A 68 -0.31 36.67 -8.46
N ALA A 69 -1.26 35.76 -8.37
CA ALA A 69 -1.74 35.01 -9.54
C ALA A 69 -3.24 35.25 -9.79
N ARG A 70 -3.63 35.35 -11.06
CA ARG A 70 -5.04 35.57 -11.47
C ARG A 70 -5.96 34.41 -11.08
N ILE A 71 -5.44 33.19 -11.10
CA ILE A 71 -6.15 31.97 -10.75
C ILE A 71 -5.28 31.20 -9.77
N LEU A 72 -5.86 30.82 -8.64
CA LEU A 72 -5.23 30.06 -7.55
C LEU A 72 -6.11 28.85 -7.23
N ASN A 73 -5.50 27.66 -7.17
CA ASN A 73 -6.17 26.39 -6.95
C ASN A 73 -5.53 25.66 -5.77
N CYS A 74 -6.35 25.07 -4.91
CA CYS A 74 -5.91 24.20 -3.81
C CYS A 74 -6.18 22.74 -4.17
N ASN A 75 -5.13 21.97 -4.43
CA ASN A 75 -5.22 20.57 -4.84
C ASN A 75 -4.75 19.64 -3.72
N ILE A 76 -5.57 18.68 -3.34
CA ILE A 76 -5.16 17.67 -2.36
C ILE A 76 -4.15 16.74 -3.03
N VAL A 77 -2.95 16.65 -2.43
CA VAL A 77 -1.89 15.76 -2.92
C VAL A 77 -2.32 14.33 -2.67
N GLN A 78 -2.68 13.65 -3.76
CA GLN A 78 -2.79 12.20 -3.75
C GLN A 78 -1.37 11.65 -3.71
N ASP A 79 -1.09 10.75 -2.75
CA ASP A 79 0.20 10.08 -2.71
C ASP A 79 0.38 9.30 -4.02
N ARG A 80 1.22 9.80 -4.93
CA ARG A 80 1.50 9.19 -6.23
C ARG A 80 2.62 8.15 -6.15
N ARG A 81 3.07 7.78 -4.95
CA ARG A 81 4.12 6.79 -4.76
C ARG A 81 3.78 5.52 -5.54
N ILE A 82 4.67 5.20 -6.48
CA ILE A 82 4.57 3.96 -7.24
C ILE A 82 4.97 2.81 -6.31
N VAL A 83 4.06 1.86 -6.12
CA VAL A 83 4.30 0.66 -5.34
C VAL A 83 4.41 -0.54 -6.26
N LEU A 84 5.37 -1.41 -5.97
CA LEU A 84 5.50 -2.72 -6.59
C LEU A 84 4.82 -3.74 -5.67
N ARG A 85 3.81 -4.46 -6.16
CA ARG A 85 3.12 -5.51 -5.41
C ARG A 85 3.23 -6.84 -6.13
N SER A 86 3.42 -7.92 -5.37
CA SER A 86 3.42 -9.29 -5.86
C SER A 86 2.18 -10.04 -5.36
N CYS A 87 1.83 -11.11 -6.07
CA CYS A 87 0.77 -12.03 -5.67
C CYS A 87 1.06 -13.44 -6.16
N GLN A 88 0.55 -14.43 -5.42
CA GLN A 88 0.67 -15.84 -5.71
C GLN A 88 -0.70 -16.44 -6.03
N ALA A 89 -0.75 -17.27 -7.06
CA ALA A 89 -1.88 -18.15 -7.36
C ALA A 89 -1.41 -19.61 -7.28
N ASN A 90 -2.18 -20.43 -6.59
CA ASN A 90 -1.88 -21.83 -6.32
C ASN A 90 -2.80 -22.71 -7.15
N LEU A 91 -2.22 -23.69 -7.84
CA LEU A 91 -2.96 -24.78 -8.48
C LEU A 91 -3.14 -25.89 -7.44
N ARG A 92 -4.38 -26.13 -7.04
CA ARG A 92 -4.74 -27.20 -6.11
C ARG A 92 -5.43 -28.34 -6.85
N GLY A 93 -5.01 -29.57 -6.57
CA GLY A 93 -5.69 -30.76 -7.07
C GLY A 93 -7.04 -31.01 -6.38
N PRO A 94 -7.78 -32.05 -6.78
CA PRO A 94 -9.12 -32.37 -6.25
C PRO A 94 -9.18 -32.55 -4.74
N ARG A 95 -8.10 -33.06 -4.13
CA ARG A 95 -7.97 -33.29 -2.68
C ARG A 95 -7.31 -32.11 -1.96
N GLY A 96 -7.28 -30.93 -2.56
CA GLY A 96 -6.66 -29.72 -1.98
C GLY A 96 -5.12 -29.69 -1.97
N ARG A 97 -4.44 -30.75 -2.43
CA ARG A 97 -2.97 -30.81 -2.51
C ARG A 97 -2.45 -29.69 -3.41
N LEU A 98 -1.50 -28.91 -2.90
CA LEU A 98 -0.78 -27.91 -3.68
C LEU A 98 0.09 -28.62 -4.73
N MET A 99 -0.18 -28.33 -6.01
CA MET A 99 0.58 -28.90 -7.12
C MET A 99 1.65 -27.94 -7.61
N ARG A 100 1.30 -26.66 -7.78
CA ARG A 100 2.20 -25.63 -8.29
C ARG A 100 1.76 -24.24 -7.87
N SER A 101 2.72 -23.34 -7.73
CA SER A 101 2.50 -21.92 -7.44
C SER A 101 2.92 -21.05 -8.61
N PHE A 102 2.17 -19.99 -8.87
CA PHE A 102 2.39 -19.02 -9.93
C PHE A 102 2.49 -17.63 -9.33
N TRP A 103 3.59 -16.94 -9.62
CA TRP A 103 3.86 -15.60 -9.12
C TRP A 103 3.72 -14.55 -10.22
N ALA A 104 3.20 -13.39 -9.84
CA ALA A 104 3.23 -12.21 -10.68
C ALA A 104 3.33 -10.93 -9.87
N ASN A 105 3.88 -9.91 -10.50
CA ASN A 105 4.02 -8.57 -9.96
C ASN A 105 3.30 -7.54 -10.84
N ALA A 106 2.90 -6.44 -10.21
CA ALA A 106 2.39 -5.26 -10.87
C ALA A 106 2.91 -4.01 -10.15
N GLN A 107 3.06 -2.93 -10.91
CA GLN A 107 3.47 -1.63 -10.42
C GLN A 107 2.40 -0.58 -10.75
N GLY A 108 2.25 0.41 -9.89
CA GLY A 108 1.36 1.54 -10.11
C GLY A 108 1.24 2.43 -8.88
N PRO A 109 0.49 3.53 -8.96
CA PRO A 109 0.30 4.42 -7.82
C PRO A 109 -0.38 3.68 -6.65
N ILE A 110 -0.02 4.03 -5.42
CA ILE A 110 -0.65 3.45 -4.23
C ILE A 110 -2.18 3.62 -4.30
N ARG A 111 -2.93 2.67 -3.71
CA ARG A 111 -4.41 2.65 -3.71
C ARG A 111 -5.10 2.50 -5.07
N THR A 112 -4.39 2.34 -6.18
CA THR A 112 -4.99 2.08 -7.51
C THR A 112 -5.25 0.59 -7.82
N GLY A 113 -5.35 -0.26 -6.79
CA GLY A 113 -5.58 -1.70 -6.98
C GLY A 113 -4.39 -2.47 -7.59
N VAL A 114 -3.16 -2.01 -7.39
CA VAL A 114 -1.93 -2.65 -7.93
C VAL A 114 -1.83 -4.13 -7.54
N LYS A 115 -2.17 -4.47 -6.29
CA LYS A 115 -2.17 -5.86 -5.81
C LYS A 115 -3.21 -6.72 -6.53
N ALA A 116 -4.42 -6.19 -6.76
CA ALA A 116 -5.44 -6.90 -7.52
C ALA A 116 -4.97 -7.21 -8.94
N ARG A 117 -4.28 -6.26 -9.60
CA ARG A 117 -3.65 -6.48 -10.90
C ARG A 117 -2.57 -7.58 -10.86
N ALA A 118 -1.70 -7.58 -9.85
CA ALA A 118 -0.71 -8.64 -9.65
C ALA A 118 -1.37 -10.02 -9.49
N CYS A 119 -2.41 -10.10 -8.67
CA CYS A 119 -3.16 -11.34 -8.46
C CYS A 119 -3.87 -11.82 -9.72
N GLN A 120 -4.46 -10.91 -10.50
CA GLN A 120 -5.08 -11.25 -11.77
C GLN A 120 -4.05 -11.81 -12.76
N LYS A 121 -2.84 -11.25 -12.80
CA LYS A 121 -1.73 -11.79 -13.62
C LYS A 121 -1.31 -13.19 -13.14
N ALA A 122 -1.15 -13.39 -11.84
CA ALA A 122 -0.79 -14.70 -11.27
C ALA A 122 -1.85 -15.76 -11.59
N ARG A 123 -3.14 -15.41 -11.43
CA ARG A 123 -4.27 -16.27 -11.77
C ARG A 123 -4.29 -16.61 -13.25
N ARG A 124 -4.07 -15.64 -14.14
CA ARG A 124 -3.98 -15.88 -15.59
C ARG A 124 -2.91 -16.92 -15.90
N LYS A 125 -1.70 -16.78 -15.35
CA LYS A 125 -0.61 -17.77 -15.50
C LYS A 125 -1.04 -19.18 -15.05
N CYS A 126 -1.74 -19.28 -13.91
CA CYS A 126 -2.25 -20.55 -13.41
C CYS A 126 -3.28 -21.18 -14.36
N MET A 127 -4.23 -20.39 -14.86
CA MET A 127 -5.26 -20.85 -15.78
C MET A 127 -4.68 -21.27 -17.14
N ASP A 128 -3.70 -20.53 -17.64
CA ASP A 128 -2.98 -20.88 -18.87
C ASP A 128 -2.22 -22.19 -18.74
N PHE A 129 -1.53 -22.39 -17.60
CA PHE A 129 -0.87 -23.66 -17.31
C PHE A 129 -1.90 -24.80 -17.21
N LYS A 130 -3.01 -24.60 -16.51
CA LYS A 130 -4.08 -25.61 -16.39
C LYS A 130 -4.62 -26.00 -17.78
N ARG A 131 -4.91 -25.00 -18.63
CA ARG A 131 -5.42 -25.21 -19.99
C ARG A 131 -4.45 -26.03 -20.84
N ARG A 132 -3.15 -25.74 -20.79
CA ARG A 132 -2.13 -26.45 -21.57
C ARG A 132 -1.90 -27.89 -21.10
N ASN A 133 -2.04 -28.16 -19.81
CA ASN A 133 -1.71 -29.47 -19.25
C ASN A 133 -2.93 -30.42 -19.12
N GLY A 134 -4.14 -29.97 -19.44
CA GLY A 134 -5.32 -30.77 -19.85
C GLY A 134 -5.87 -31.84 -18.91
N ARG A 135 -5.17 -32.23 -17.84
CA ARG A 135 -5.41 -33.50 -17.11
C ARG A 135 -5.86 -33.34 -15.67
N TYR A 136 -5.80 -32.14 -15.13
CA TYR A 136 -6.05 -31.94 -13.71
C TYR A 136 -7.45 -31.36 -13.50
N ARG A 137 -8.31 -32.09 -12.75
CA ARG A 137 -9.50 -31.56 -12.04
C ARG A 137 -9.07 -30.58 -10.94
N ALA A 138 -8.20 -29.63 -11.28
CA ALA A 138 -7.54 -28.71 -10.37
C ALA A 138 -8.20 -27.33 -10.41
N SER A 139 -8.18 -26.63 -9.29
CA SER A 139 -8.63 -25.25 -9.14
C SER A 139 -7.43 -24.30 -9.05
N CYS A 140 -7.56 -23.13 -9.66
CA CYS A 140 -6.62 -22.03 -9.45
C CYS A 140 -7.17 -21.11 -8.36
N GLU A 141 -6.48 -21.09 -7.22
CA GLU A 141 -6.85 -20.28 -6.07
C GLU A 141 -5.83 -19.17 -5.87
N VAL A 142 -6.30 -17.92 -5.79
CA VAL A 142 -5.46 -16.80 -5.38
C VAL A 142 -5.49 -16.73 -3.85
N GLU A 143 -4.33 -16.60 -3.22
CA GLU A 143 -4.27 -16.49 -1.77
C GLU A 143 -5.03 -15.24 -1.30
N ARG A 144 -6.19 -15.45 -0.63
CA ARG A 144 -7.09 -14.38 -0.17
C ARG A 144 -6.50 -13.56 0.98
N ARG A 145 -5.38 -13.98 1.59
CA ARG A 145 -4.60 -13.19 2.56
C ARG A 145 -3.85 -12.02 1.89
N ALA A 146 -4.44 -11.44 0.86
CA ALA A 146 -4.03 -10.21 0.22
C ALA A 146 -4.21 -8.96 1.12
N GLY A 147 -4.46 -9.11 2.42
CA GLY A 147 -4.88 -8.04 3.33
C GLY A 147 -3.90 -7.57 4.42
N ARG A 148 -2.69 -8.14 4.55
CA ARG A 148 -1.65 -7.50 5.37
C ARG A 148 -0.35 -7.45 4.60
N ASP A 149 0.14 -6.23 4.43
CA ASP A 149 1.44 -5.88 3.90
C ASP A 149 2.53 -6.60 4.69
N ARG A 150 2.86 -7.82 4.28
CA ARG A 150 4.20 -8.33 4.45
C ARG A 150 4.90 -8.05 3.15
N ASP A 151 5.78 -7.06 3.16
CA ASP A 151 6.82 -6.90 2.16
C ASP A 151 7.53 -8.26 2.01
N ILE A 152 7.19 -9.00 0.96
CA ILE A 152 7.85 -10.27 0.68
C ILE A 152 9.23 -9.94 0.09
N PRO A 153 10.32 -10.50 0.64
CA PRO A 153 11.68 -10.20 0.22
C PRO A 153 11.89 -10.49 -1.28
N ARG A 154 12.71 -9.65 -1.91
CA ARG A 154 13.23 -9.86 -3.26
C ARG A 154 13.90 -11.24 -3.31
N TYR A 155 13.28 -12.22 -3.97
CA TYR A 155 14.02 -13.43 -4.35
C TYR A 155 15.05 -13.08 -5.43
N PRO A 156 16.25 -13.68 -5.38
CA PRO A 156 17.33 -13.42 -6.32
C PRO A 156 16.95 -13.92 -7.72
N ARG A 157 17.37 -13.17 -8.74
CA ARG A 157 17.36 -13.60 -10.13
C ARG A 157 18.07 -14.96 -10.21
N ARG A 158 17.36 -16.01 -10.63
CA ARG A 158 18.01 -17.20 -11.19
C ARG A 158 18.84 -16.71 -12.38
N GLY A 159 20.15 -16.70 -12.20
CA GLY A 159 21.12 -16.58 -13.28
C GLY A 159 20.81 -17.65 -14.32
N GLY A 160 20.72 -17.20 -15.57
CA GLY A 160 20.63 -18.08 -16.71
C GLY A 160 21.89 -18.93 -16.83
N LEU A 161 21.66 -20.20 -17.15
CA LEU A 161 22.24 -20.86 -18.32
C LEU A 161 23.62 -20.33 -18.77
N ILE A 162 24.67 -21.09 -18.49
CA ILE A 162 25.85 -21.16 -19.35
C ILE A 162 25.83 -22.57 -19.93
N VAL A 163 25.43 -22.65 -21.20
CA VAL A 163 25.87 -23.70 -22.11
C VAL A 163 27.19 -23.20 -22.66
N LEU A 164 28.27 -23.96 -22.47
CA LEU A 164 29.40 -23.94 -23.37
C LEU A 164 29.84 -25.39 -23.56
N ASP A 165 29.55 -25.88 -24.76
CA ASP A 165 30.16 -27.05 -25.37
C ASP A 165 31.68 -26.86 -25.45
N ALA A 166 32.43 -27.89 -25.03
CA ALA A 166 33.71 -28.33 -25.58
C ALA A 166 34.03 -29.71 -24.97
#